data_AF-A0AAN5I7N0-F1
#
_entry.id   AF-A0AAN5I7N0-F1
#
_cell.length_a   1.000
_cell.length_b   1.000
_cell.length_c   1.000
_cell.angle_alpha   90.00
_cell.angle_beta   90.00
_cell.angle_gamma   90.00
#
_symmetry.space_group_name_H-M   'P 1'
#
loop_
_entity.id
_entity.type
_entity.pdbx_description
1 polymer ?
#
loop_
_entity_poly.entity_id
_entity_poly.type
_entity_poly.pdbx_seq_one_letter_code
_entity_poly.pdbx_strand_id
1 'polypeptide(L)'
;MSSLCLEGIINLGYIGDYFPVLFKEGTRLKGLSLLLFEDVAWKFNCSSLRVIEFYKFSSLAAVQRGEILTDITTSTLSRPRMEEFHYSDALYVDMYSFYEATNHVSGEAWTPLQFFVVYDPFPLLLIFLSLILIEIITQRNQILNTSFGLCMKYVTSGFFLISILFILLIHGAVFKGNTIYPNAASVT
;
A
#
# COMPACT_ATOMS: atom_id res chain seq x y z
N MET A 1 -23.22 -40.59 13.98
CA MET A 1 -22.12 -39.63 13.79
C MET A 1 -21.39 -40.05 12.53
N SER A 2 -21.55 -39.29 11.43
CA SER A 2 -20.75 -39.51 10.22
C SER A 2 -19.29 -39.23 10.56
N SER A 3 -18.40 -40.19 10.37
CA SER A 3 -16.98 -39.95 10.60
C SER A 3 -16.49 -38.91 9.60
N LEU A 4 -16.07 -37.75 10.10
CA LEU A 4 -15.42 -36.68 9.32
C LEU A 4 -14.22 -37.18 8.51
N CYS A 5 -13.67 -38.32 8.93
CA CYS A 5 -12.57 -39.01 8.28
C CYS A 5 -13.07 -40.35 7.74
N LEU A 6 -13.19 -40.43 6.42
CA LEU A 6 -13.37 -41.70 5.74
C LEU A 6 -12.04 -42.46 5.86
N GLU A 7 -12.08 -43.69 6.37
CA GLU A 7 -10.87 -44.54 6.51
C GLU A 7 -9.77 -43.94 7.42
N GLY A 8 -10.13 -43.01 8.31
CA GLY A 8 -9.17 -42.31 9.17
C GLY A 8 -8.39 -41.19 8.47
N ILE A 9 -8.75 -40.84 7.23
CA ILE A 9 -8.09 -39.81 6.44
C ILE A 9 -9.00 -38.59 6.32
N ILE A 10 -8.44 -37.39 6.55
CA ILE A 10 -9.09 -36.13 6.21
C ILE A 10 -8.54 -35.62 4.86
N ASN A 11 -9.44 -35.35 3.91
CA ASN A 11 -9.08 -34.84 2.58
C ASN A 11 -9.25 -33.33 2.53
N LEU A 12 -8.17 -32.63 2.19
CA LEU A 12 -8.15 -31.17 2.05
C LEU A 12 -7.77 -30.77 0.62
N GLY A 13 -8.55 -29.86 0.06
CA GLY A 13 -8.23 -29.23 -1.21
C GLY A 13 -7.37 -27.99 -1.01
N TYR A 14 -6.55 -27.68 -2.01
CA TYR A 14 -5.95 -26.36 -2.16
C TYR A 14 -5.79 -26.00 -3.63
N ILE A 15 -5.63 -24.70 -3.90
CA ILE A 15 -5.37 -24.18 -5.25
C ILE A 15 -4.07 -23.37 -5.23
N GLY A 16 -3.06 -23.88 -5.94
CA GLY A 16 -1.79 -23.19 -6.18
C GLY A 16 -0.91 -23.00 -4.95
N ASP A 17 0.26 -22.41 -5.17
CA ASP A 17 1.19 -22.07 -4.09
C ASP A 17 0.90 -20.65 -3.58
N TYR A 18 0.71 -20.51 -2.27
CA TYR A 18 0.48 -19.26 -1.57
C TYR A 18 1.35 -19.18 -0.31
N PHE A 19 2.53 -18.58 -0.43
CA PHE A 19 3.43 -18.37 0.70
C PHE A 19 2.90 -17.26 1.63
N PRO A 20 2.91 -17.42 2.97
CA PRO A 20 3.39 -18.57 3.75
C PRO A 20 2.29 -19.59 4.15
N VAL A 21 1.08 -19.45 3.61
CA VAL A 21 -0.11 -20.23 4.03
C VAL A 21 0.01 -21.69 3.62
N LEU A 22 0.27 -21.97 2.34
CA LEU A 22 0.51 -23.30 1.79
C LEU A 22 1.30 -23.18 0.49
N PHE A 23 2.47 -23.78 0.40
CA PHE A 23 3.34 -23.70 -0.76
C PHE A 23 4.21 -24.94 -0.89
N LYS A 24 4.67 -25.22 -2.10
CA LYS A 24 5.64 -26.28 -2.37
C LYS A 24 7.08 -25.79 -2.19
N GLU A 25 7.87 -26.55 -1.46
CA GLU A 25 9.32 -26.43 -1.40
C GLU A 25 9.95 -27.71 -1.97
N GLY A 26 10.27 -27.67 -3.26
CA GLY A 26 10.63 -28.86 -4.02
C GLY A 26 9.44 -29.81 -4.17
N THR A 27 9.55 -31.03 -3.64
CA THR A 27 8.48 -32.04 -3.66
C THR A 27 7.62 -32.06 -2.40
N ARG A 28 7.96 -31.25 -1.38
CA ARG A 28 7.25 -31.23 -0.10
C ARG A 28 6.32 -30.03 -0.04
N LEU A 29 5.10 -30.26 0.44
CA LEU A 29 4.19 -29.19 0.84
C LEU A 29 4.60 -28.67 2.21
N LYS A 30 4.60 -27.34 2.37
CA LYS A 30 4.84 -26.63 3.62
C LYS A 30 3.84 -25.49 3.76
N GLY A 31 3.67 -24.99 4.97
CA GLY A 31 2.86 -23.80 5.23
C GLY A 31 2.11 -23.88 6.54
N LEU A 32 1.60 -22.74 6.99
CA LEU A 32 0.85 -22.62 8.24
C LEU A 32 -0.41 -23.49 8.24
N SER A 33 -1.08 -23.63 7.09
CA SER A 33 -2.33 -24.38 7.01
C SER A 33 -2.13 -25.87 7.28
N LEU A 34 -1.01 -26.47 6.87
CA LEU A 34 -0.74 -27.89 7.13
C LEU A 34 -0.71 -28.17 8.63
N LEU A 35 0.00 -27.34 9.39
CA LEU A 35 0.11 -27.48 10.85
C LEU A 35 -1.26 -27.37 11.53
N LEU A 36 -2.06 -26.38 11.12
CA LEU A 36 -3.42 -26.20 11.64
C LEU A 36 -4.29 -27.42 11.37
N PHE A 37 -4.17 -28.00 10.18
CA PHE A 37 -5.01 -29.13 9.79
C PHE A 37 -4.50 -30.48 10.30
N GLU A 38 -3.21 -30.63 10.60
CA GLU A 38 -2.68 -31.74 11.38
C GLU A 38 -3.28 -31.74 12.80
N ASP A 39 -3.36 -30.57 13.44
CA ASP A 39 -4.02 -30.41 14.75
C ASP A 39 -5.52 -30.73 14.68
N VAL A 40 -6.20 -30.30 13.62
CA VAL A 40 -7.61 -30.65 13.38
C VAL A 40 -7.76 -32.16 13.18
N ALA A 41 -6.94 -32.78 12.32
CA ALA A 41 -6.97 -34.22 12.09
C ALA A 41 -6.80 -34.99 13.40
N TRP A 42 -5.84 -34.58 14.24
CA TRP A 42 -5.61 -35.16 15.56
C TRP A 42 -6.84 -35.01 16.48
N LYS A 43 -7.43 -33.82 16.57
CA LYS A 43 -8.64 -33.58 17.39
C LYS A 43 -9.85 -34.43 16.98
N PHE A 44 -9.95 -34.78 15.70
CA PHE A 44 -11.03 -35.61 15.18
C PHE A 44 -10.68 -37.11 15.09
N ASN A 45 -9.59 -37.55 15.73
CA ASN A 45 -9.09 -38.95 15.71
C ASN A 45 -8.80 -39.48 14.30
N CYS A 46 -8.33 -38.62 13.41
CA CYS A 46 -7.92 -39.00 12.06
C CYS A 46 -6.43 -39.38 12.08
N SER A 47 -6.08 -40.49 11.45
CA SER A 47 -4.73 -41.00 11.40
C SER A 47 -3.82 -40.22 10.45
N SER A 48 -4.39 -39.60 9.41
CA SER A 48 -3.60 -38.89 8.41
C SER A 48 -4.35 -37.76 7.72
N LEU A 49 -3.55 -36.85 7.18
CA LEU A 49 -3.94 -35.73 6.36
C LEU A 49 -3.59 -36.04 4.90
N ARG A 50 -4.57 -35.93 3.99
CA ARG A 50 -4.32 -35.99 2.55
C ARG A 50 -4.65 -34.65 1.91
N VAL A 51 -3.64 -34.06 1.28
CA VAL A 51 -3.77 -32.77 0.59
C VAL A 51 -3.84 -33.00 -0.91
N ILE A 52 -4.85 -32.44 -1.56
CA ILE A 52 -5.16 -32.62 -2.98
C ILE A 52 -5.09 -31.26 -3.68
N GLU A 53 -4.22 -31.17 -4.69
CA GLU A 53 -4.07 -29.96 -5.50
C GLU A 53 -5.15 -29.89 -6.57
N PHE A 54 -5.73 -28.71 -6.75
CA PHE A 54 -6.70 -28.40 -7.78
C PHE A 54 -6.21 -27.29 -8.70
N TYR A 55 -6.28 -27.49 -10.01
CA TYR A 55 -5.71 -26.57 -11.00
C TYR A 55 -6.69 -25.52 -11.57
N LYS A 56 -8.02 -25.63 -11.34
CA LYS A 56 -8.99 -24.71 -11.94
C LYS A 56 -10.36 -24.70 -11.25
N PHE A 57 -10.73 -23.61 -10.56
CA PHE A 57 -12.06 -23.35 -9.95
C PHE A 57 -12.68 -24.49 -9.11
N SER A 58 -11.92 -25.53 -8.77
CA SER A 58 -12.51 -26.84 -8.49
C SER A 58 -12.40 -27.30 -7.06
N SER A 59 -11.69 -26.61 -6.18
CA SER A 59 -11.67 -27.00 -4.77
C SER A 59 -13.06 -26.85 -4.15
N LEU A 60 -13.71 -25.69 -4.31
CA LEU A 60 -15.09 -25.49 -3.85
C LEU A 60 -16.10 -26.41 -4.57
N ALA A 61 -15.89 -26.68 -5.87
CA ALA A 61 -16.72 -27.66 -6.58
C ALA A 61 -16.51 -29.10 -6.05
N ALA A 62 -15.30 -29.44 -5.62
CA ALA A 62 -14.99 -30.72 -4.97
C ALA A 62 -15.59 -30.80 -3.56
N VAL A 63 -15.67 -29.68 -2.83
CA VAL A 63 -16.45 -29.58 -1.58
C VAL A 63 -17.93 -29.87 -1.87
N GLN A 64 -18.50 -29.23 -2.90
CA GLN A 64 -19.91 -29.41 -3.28
C GLN A 64 -20.23 -30.86 -3.70
N ARG A 65 -19.27 -31.55 -4.35
CA ARG A 65 -19.39 -32.97 -4.72
C ARG A 65 -19.08 -33.94 -3.56
N GLY A 66 -18.63 -33.44 -2.41
CA GLY A 66 -18.25 -34.26 -1.26
C GLY A 66 -16.93 -35.03 -1.44
N GLU A 67 -16.11 -34.65 -2.43
CA GLU A 67 -14.80 -35.27 -2.70
C GLU A 67 -13.75 -34.84 -1.66
N ILE A 68 -13.89 -33.62 -1.13
CA ILE A 68 -13.08 -33.07 -0.05
C ILE A 68 -13.99 -32.46 1.01
N LEU A 69 -13.51 -32.42 2.26
CA LEU A 69 -14.28 -31.86 3.37
C LEU A 69 -14.31 -30.34 3.32
N THR A 70 -13.14 -29.74 3.11
CA THR A 70 -12.97 -28.29 3.11
C THR A 70 -11.81 -27.92 2.19
N ASP A 71 -11.87 -26.68 1.70
CA ASP A 71 -10.82 -26.05 0.92
C ASP A 71 -9.94 -25.17 1.80
N ILE A 72 -8.63 -25.27 1.63
CA ILE A 72 -7.68 -24.32 2.19
C ILE A 72 -7.48 -23.24 1.14
N THR A 73 -8.15 -22.11 1.33
CA THR A 73 -8.05 -21.00 0.39
C THR A 73 -7.77 -19.70 1.10
N THR A 74 -6.98 -18.88 0.44
CA THR A 74 -6.81 -17.48 0.77
C THR A 74 -7.79 -16.57 0.04
N SER A 75 -8.79 -17.17 -0.59
CA SER A 75 -9.80 -16.44 -1.33
C SER A 75 -10.58 -15.49 -0.43
N THR A 76 -10.78 -14.28 -0.94
CA THR A 76 -11.70 -13.31 -0.34
C THR A 76 -13.10 -13.92 -0.16
N LEU A 77 -13.67 -13.75 1.03
CA LEU A 77 -15.07 -14.01 1.28
C LEU A 77 -15.91 -13.08 0.39
N SER A 78 -16.62 -13.67 -0.56
CA SER A 78 -17.53 -12.94 -1.45
C SER A 78 -18.96 -13.36 -1.17
N ARG A 79 -19.90 -12.43 -1.32
CA ARG A 79 -21.33 -12.70 -1.10
C ARG A 79 -21.86 -13.96 -1.83
N PRO A 80 -21.54 -14.19 -3.13
CA PRO A 80 -21.98 -15.40 -3.80
C PRO A 80 -21.47 -16.69 -3.13
N ARG A 81 -20.25 -16.69 -2.60
CA ARG A 81 -19.70 -17.87 -1.91
C ARG A 81 -20.33 -18.09 -0.55
N MET A 82 -20.65 -17.03 0.18
CA MET A 82 -21.32 -17.12 1.49
C MET A 82 -22.77 -17.63 1.36
N GLU A 83 -23.39 -17.43 0.20
CA GLU A 83 -24.74 -17.94 -0.10
C GLU A 83 -24.72 -19.46 -0.41
N GLU A 84 -23.60 -19.99 -0.93
CA GLU A 84 -23.48 -21.39 -1.36
C GLU A 84 -22.72 -22.28 -0.36
N PHE A 85 -21.81 -21.73 0.44
CA PHE A 85 -20.92 -22.50 1.31
C PHE A 85 -20.95 -21.98 2.75
N HIS A 86 -20.93 -22.92 3.71
CA HIS A 86 -20.62 -22.60 5.09
C HIS A 86 -19.13 -22.31 5.23
N TYR A 87 -18.79 -21.22 5.89
CA TYR A 87 -17.42 -20.79 6.14
C TYR A 87 -17.17 -20.65 7.64
N SER A 88 -15.94 -20.86 8.07
CA SER A 88 -15.51 -20.60 9.45
C SER A 88 -15.26 -19.12 9.66
N ASP A 89 -15.06 -18.72 10.91
CA ASP A 89 -14.48 -17.40 11.19
C ASP A 89 -13.15 -17.24 10.44
N ALA A 90 -12.92 -16.02 9.94
CA ALA A 90 -11.72 -15.70 9.18
C ALA A 90 -10.49 -15.85 10.09
N LEU A 91 -9.62 -16.80 9.77
CA LEU A 91 -8.38 -17.04 10.52
C LEU A 91 -7.34 -15.93 10.31
N TYR A 92 -7.45 -15.20 9.20
CA TYR A 92 -6.65 -14.02 8.91
C TYR A 92 -7.46 -13.07 8.00
N VAL A 93 -7.17 -11.77 8.10
CA VAL A 93 -7.78 -10.73 7.26
C VAL A 93 -6.70 -10.19 6.34
N ASP A 94 -6.89 -10.35 5.03
CA ASP A 94 -6.00 -9.77 4.03
C ASP A 94 -6.50 -8.38 3.61
N MET A 95 -5.56 -7.51 3.22
CA MET A 95 -5.85 -6.19 2.68
C MET A 95 -5.15 -6.04 1.35
N TYR A 96 -5.87 -5.55 0.34
CA TYR A 96 -5.26 -5.18 -0.94
C TYR A 96 -4.18 -4.13 -0.71
N SER A 97 -2.93 -4.57 -0.83
CA SER A 97 -1.75 -3.77 -0.67
C SER A 97 -0.96 -3.84 -1.96
N PHE A 98 -0.55 -2.68 -2.47
CA PHE A 98 0.29 -2.59 -3.66
C PHE A 98 1.74 -2.59 -3.21
N TYR A 99 2.52 -3.56 -3.68
CA TYR A 99 3.94 -3.66 -3.40
C TYR A 99 4.73 -3.30 -4.65
N GLU A 100 5.68 -2.38 -4.51
CA GLU A 100 6.70 -2.14 -5.52
C GLU A 100 7.94 -2.94 -5.14
N ALA A 101 8.58 -3.58 -6.13
CA ALA A 101 9.86 -4.24 -5.89
C ALA A 101 10.87 -3.19 -5.42
N THR A 102 11.60 -3.48 -4.34
CA THR A 102 12.85 -2.78 -4.02
C THR A 102 13.88 -3.15 -5.08
N ASN A 103 13.71 -2.62 -6.30
CA ASN A 103 14.81 -2.38 -7.20
C ASN A 103 15.86 -1.64 -6.37
N HIS A 104 17.13 -1.99 -6.48
CA HIS A 104 18.24 -1.42 -5.71
C HIS A 104 18.47 0.08 -6.01
N VAL A 105 17.44 0.90 -5.91
CA VAL A 105 17.46 2.35 -5.88
C VAL A 105 18.03 2.69 -4.50
N SER A 106 19.36 2.68 -4.45
CA SER A 106 20.15 3.18 -3.34
C SER A 106 19.84 4.66 -3.17
N GLY A 107 18.83 4.95 -2.34
CA GLY A 107 18.33 6.30 -2.11
C GLY A 107 17.48 6.80 -3.26
N GLU A 108 16.29 7.30 -2.94
CA GLU A 108 15.62 8.28 -3.79
C GLU A 108 16.68 9.31 -4.19
N ALA A 109 17.06 9.31 -5.48
CA ALA A 109 18.09 10.19 -5.98
C ALA A 109 17.54 11.61 -5.97
N TRP A 110 17.60 12.27 -4.81
CA TRP A 110 17.29 13.68 -4.70
C TRP A 110 18.20 14.42 -5.66
N THR A 111 17.58 14.97 -6.71
CA THR A 111 18.23 15.97 -7.53
C THR A 111 17.75 17.34 -7.09
N PRO A 112 18.59 18.38 -7.11
CA PRO A 112 18.13 19.75 -6.87
C PRO A 112 16.92 20.12 -7.75
N LEU A 113 16.85 19.55 -8.96
CA LEU A 113 15.70 19.71 -9.85
C LEU A 113 14.39 19.15 -9.26
N GLN A 114 14.41 17.96 -8.64
CA GLN A 114 13.22 17.38 -8.01
C GLN A 114 12.70 18.22 -6.83
N PHE A 115 13.59 18.88 -6.08
CA PHE A 115 13.17 19.86 -5.07
C PHE A 115 12.34 20.97 -5.70
N PHE A 116 12.74 21.48 -6.87
CA PHE A 116 12.01 22.51 -7.58
C PHE A 116 10.76 22.00 -8.31
N VAL A 117 10.70 20.75 -8.73
CA VAL A 117 9.52 20.15 -9.39
C VAL A 117 8.34 19.99 -8.44
N VAL A 118 8.60 19.76 -7.14
CA VAL A 118 7.55 19.71 -6.10
C VAL A 118 6.88 21.08 -5.91
N TYR A 119 7.61 22.16 -6.17
CA TYR A 119 7.03 23.49 -6.16
C TYR A 119 6.50 23.80 -7.56
N ASP A 120 5.22 24.13 -7.64
CA ASP A 120 4.66 24.75 -8.84
C ASP A 120 5.58 25.94 -9.24
N PRO A 121 6.02 26.07 -10.51
CA PRO A 121 6.94 27.13 -10.94
C PRO A 121 6.49 28.55 -10.58
N PHE A 122 5.18 28.77 -10.39
CA PHE A 122 4.60 30.07 -10.04
C PHE A 122 5.05 30.61 -8.66
N PRO A 123 4.94 29.86 -7.54
CA PRO A 123 5.47 30.28 -6.24
C PRO A 123 6.96 30.66 -6.24
N LEU A 124 7.81 29.90 -6.94
CA LEU A 124 9.24 30.21 -7.03
C LEU A 124 9.47 31.52 -7.77
N LEU A 125 8.77 31.74 -8.89
CA LEU A 125 8.82 32.99 -9.64
C LEU A 125 8.41 34.18 -8.76
N LEU A 126 7.37 34.03 -7.94
CA LEU A 126 6.91 35.07 -7.02
C LEU A 126 7.96 35.44 -5.95
N ILE A 127 8.72 34.47 -5.43
CA ILE A 127 9.85 34.76 -4.53
C ILE A 127 10.91 35.58 -5.26
N PHE A 128 11.34 35.14 -6.44
CA PHE A 128 12.37 35.85 -7.20
C PHE A 128 11.95 37.28 -7.53
N LEU A 129 10.70 37.47 -7.98
CA LEU A 129 10.15 38.80 -8.22
C LEU A 129 10.11 39.65 -6.94
N SER A 130 9.74 39.07 -5.81
CA SER A 130 9.72 39.77 -4.51
C SER A 130 11.12 40.20 -4.07
N LEU A 131 12.13 39.34 -4.24
CA LEU A 131 13.53 39.65 -3.94
C LEU A 131 14.06 40.80 -4.81
N ILE A 132 13.81 40.74 -6.12
CA ILE A 132 14.16 41.81 -7.06
C ILE A 132 13.49 43.12 -6.65
N LEU A 133 12.21 43.07 -6.28
CA LEU A 133 11.47 44.27 -5.87
C LEU A 133 12.04 44.86 -4.57
N ILE A 134 12.36 44.02 -3.59
CA ILE A 134 13.00 44.43 -2.33
C ILE A 134 14.35 45.08 -2.62
N GLU A 135 15.17 44.50 -3.50
CA GLU A 135 16.48 45.01 -3.84
C GLU A 135 16.39 46.36 -4.58
N ILE A 136 15.48 46.50 -5.55
CA ILE A 136 15.21 47.77 -6.24
C ILE A 136 14.76 48.85 -5.25
N ILE A 137 13.84 48.52 -4.34
CA ILE A 137 13.34 49.43 -3.29
C ILE A 137 14.49 49.83 -2.34
N THR A 138 15.36 48.89 -2.00
CA THR A 138 16.47 49.11 -1.06
C THR A 138 17.62 49.90 -1.69
N GLN A 139 17.90 49.71 -2.98
CA GLN A 139 18.89 50.52 -3.72
C GLN A 139 18.36 51.93 -4.02
N ARG A 140 17.06 52.08 -4.29
CA ARG A 140 16.41 53.39 -4.48
C ARG A 140 16.03 54.09 -3.17
N ASN A 141 16.50 53.60 -2.03
CA ASN A 141 16.11 54.06 -0.69
C ASN A 141 16.54 55.50 -0.36
N GLN A 142 17.32 56.18 -1.22
CA GLN A 142 17.49 57.64 -1.14
C GLN A 142 16.26 58.43 -1.64
N ILE A 143 15.42 57.84 -2.50
CA ILE A 143 14.22 58.46 -3.09
C ILE A 143 12.95 58.16 -2.26
N LEU A 144 12.99 57.13 -1.39
CA LEU A 144 11.83 56.54 -0.71
C LEU A 144 11.60 56.98 0.74
N ASN A 145 12.23 58.06 1.22
CA ASN A 145 11.89 58.71 2.50
C ASN A 145 10.50 59.39 2.50
N THR A 146 9.65 59.10 1.52
CA THR A 146 8.25 59.48 1.49
C THR A 146 7.40 58.40 2.15
N SER A 147 6.31 58.77 2.82
CA SER A 147 5.41 57.86 3.54
C SER A 147 4.89 56.71 2.66
N PHE A 148 4.75 56.95 1.36
CA PHE A 148 4.36 55.96 0.36
C PHE A 148 5.44 54.90 0.12
N GLY A 149 6.72 55.31 0.06
CA GLY A 149 7.85 54.39 -0.15
C GLY A 149 8.05 53.42 1.01
N LEU A 150 7.88 53.91 2.24
CA LEU A 150 7.88 53.08 3.45
C LEU A 150 6.73 52.07 3.43
N CYS A 151 5.51 52.49 3.07
CA CYS A 151 4.35 51.61 2.95
C CYS A 151 4.61 50.47 1.95
N MET A 152 5.09 50.80 0.74
CA MET A 152 5.41 49.81 -0.28
C MET A 152 6.48 48.82 0.20
N LYS A 153 7.53 49.29 0.88
CA LYS A 153 8.57 48.42 1.46
C LYS A 153 7.97 47.40 2.44
N TYR A 154 7.11 47.83 3.36
CA TYR A 154 6.46 46.93 4.33
C TYR A 154 5.51 45.95 3.66
N VAL A 155 4.73 46.39 2.67
CA VAL A 155 3.83 45.53 1.90
C VAL A 155 4.63 44.45 1.15
N THR A 156 5.72 44.82 0.48
CA THR A 156 6.58 43.86 -0.22
C THR A 156 7.26 42.87 0.75
N SER A 157 7.75 43.35 1.90
CA SER A 157 8.29 42.45 2.93
C SER A 157 7.23 41.50 3.50
N GLY A 158 5.99 41.96 3.66
CA GLY A 158 4.86 41.13 4.07
C GLY A 158 4.54 40.04 3.04
N PHE A 159 4.46 40.39 1.76
CA PHE A 159 4.25 39.42 0.67
C PHE A 159 5.38 38.38 0.61
N PHE A 160 6.64 38.80 0.79
CA PHE A 160 7.78 37.89 0.84
C PHE A 160 7.66 36.89 2.00
N LEU A 161 7.32 37.37 3.20
CA LEU A 161 7.19 36.53 4.39
C LEU A 161 6.02 35.53 4.27
N ILE A 162 4.89 35.97 3.71
CA ILE A 162 3.74 35.10 3.42
C ILE A 162 4.12 34.04 2.37
N SER A 163 4.89 34.41 1.35
CA SER A 163 5.30 33.49 0.29
C SER A 163 6.25 32.41 0.82
N ILE A 164 7.20 32.77 1.69
CA ILE A 164 8.07 31.80 2.37
C ILE A 164 7.27 30.89 3.31
N LEU A 165 6.34 31.45 4.10
CA LEU A 165 5.51 30.64 4.99
C LEU A 165 4.64 29.64 4.22
N PHE A 166 4.05 30.07 3.11
CA PHE A 166 3.25 29.20 2.24
C PHE A 166 4.08 28.06 1.65
N ILE A 167 5.31 28.34 1.22
CA ILE A 167 6.25 27.33 0.73
C ILE A 167 6.64 26.33 1.82
N LEU A 168 6.90 26.79 3.04
CA LEU A 168 7.18 25.90 4.17
C LEU A 168 5.99 25.02 4.53
N LEU A 169 4.77 25.55 4.48
CA LEU A 169 3.55 24.78 4.73
C LEU A 169 3.29 23.76 3.63
N ILE A 170 3.45 24.12 2.36
CA ILE A 170 3.36 23.17 1.23
C ILE A 170 4.46 22.12 1.35
N HIS A 171 5.70 22.52 1.63
CA HIS A 171 6.81 21.59 1.79
C HIS A 171 6.54 20.60 2.94
N GLY A 172 6.09 21.09 4.10
CA GLY A 172 5.69 20.23 5.21
C GLY A 172 4.46 19.35 4.94
N ALA A 173 3.55 19.79 4.07
CA ALA A 173 2.35 19.04 3.69
C ALA A 173 2.63 17.94 2.64
N VAL A 174 3.54 18.19 1.70
CA VAL A 174 3.94 17.23 0.66
C VAL A 174 4.90 16.19 1.21
N PHE A 175 5.78 16.55 2.16
CA PHE A 175 6.71 15.63 2.80
C PHE A 175 6.13 15.06 4.11
N LYS A 176 5.12 14.17 3.99
CA LYS A 176 4.68 13.31 5.10
C LYS A 176 5.35 11.94 4.97
N GLY A 177 6.64 11.88 5.33
CA GLY A 177 7.50 10.71 5.14
C GLY A 177 8.40 10.84 3.91
N ASN A 178 9.40 9.95 3.79
CA ASN A 178 10.35 9.86 2.67
C ASN A 178 9.67 9.41 1.37
N THR A 179 8.66 10.13 0.91
CA THR A 179 7.94 9.75 -0.30
C THR A 179 7.49 11.03 -0.98
N ILE A 180 8.32 11.49 -1.91
CA ILE A 180 7.88 12.48 -2.89
C ILE A 180 6.89 11.73 -3.78
N TYR A 181 5.58 11.96 -3.61
CA TYR A 181 4.62 11.53 -4.62
C TYR A 181 4.84 12.42 -5.86
N PRO A 182 5.42 11.91 -6.97
CA PRO A 182 5.33 12.64 -8.21
C PRO A 182 3.87 12.59 -8.64
N ASN A 183 3.27 13.77 -8.78
CA ASN A 183 1.95 14.05 -9.35
C ASN A 183 1.13 12.83 -9.79
N ALA A 184 -0.04 12.66 -9.17
CA ALA A 184 -1.16 11.84 -9.66
C ALA A 184 -1.78 12.38 -10.98
N ALA A 185 -0.97 12.95 -11.87
CA ALA A 185 -1.37 13.60 -13.10
C ALA A 185 -0.48 13.15 -14.27
N SER A 186 -0.53 11.86 -14.60
CA SER A 186 -0.37 11.38 -15.99
C SER A 186 -0.67 9.87 -16.07
N VAL A 187 -1.95 9.51 -15.93
CA VAL A 187 -2.46 8.30 -16.59
C VAL A 187 -3.66 8.76 -17.43
N THR A 188 -3.35 9.21 -18.63
CA THR A 188 -4.27 9.23 -19.78
C THR A 188 -3.77 8.19 -20.77
#